data_AF-A0AAU9NTJ4-F1
#
_entry.id   AF-A0AAU9NTJ4-F1
#
_cell.length_a   1.000
_cell.length_b   1.000
_cell.length_c   1.000
_cell.angle_alpha   90.00
_cell.angle_beta   90.00
_cell.angle_gamma   90.00
#
_symmetry.space_group_name_H-M   'P 1'
#
loop_
_entity.id
_entity.type
_entity.pdbx_description
1 polymer ?
#
loop_
_entity_poly.entity_id
_entity_poly.type
_entity_poly.pdbx_seq_one_letter_code
_entity_poly.pdbx_strand_id
1 'polypeptide(L)'
;MKSHDCHVFMQRLLPIAFREMLPKNVWEAVTEISLFFKSLTSTVITIEDMKRIEAEIPIILCKLKTIFVPGFFDSMEHLPIHLPYEAMIAGPVQYRWMYPFERFLHQLKKDVKNKARVEGSICNAYLVPHSYILVNEEKMQPYLRKYEESLKDLNPDISEDDLAAEVDENFATWFQNYARQNEIKNNILRF
;
A
#
# COMPACT_ATOMS: atom_id res chain seq x y z
N MET A 1 -17.52 0.55 -14.79
CA MET A 1 -16.31 1.25 -14.32
C MET A 1 -15.64 0.41 -13.25
N LYS A 2 -14.30 0.35 -13.23
CA LYS A 2 -13.56 -0.21 -12.10
C LYS A 2 -13.45 0.84 -10.98
N SER A 3 -13.14 0.42 -9.75
CA SER A 3 -12.99 1.32 -8.59
C SER A 3 -12.06 2.50 -8.85
N HIS A 4 -10.92 2.26 -9.51
CA HIS A 4 -9.99 3.30 -9.96
C HIS A 4 -10.65 4.39 -10.81
N ASP A 5 -11.51 4.00 -11.76
CA ASP A 5 -12.19 4.95 -12.64
C ASP A 5 -13.17 5.82 -11.83
N CYS A 6 -13.84 5.22 -10.84
CA CYS A 6 -14.70 5.95 -9.91
C CYS A 6 -13.90 6.97 -9.08
N HIS A 7 -12.72 6.60 -8.58
CA HIS A 7 -11.86 7.53 -7.82
C HIS A 7 -11.38 8.70 -8.68
N VAL A 8 -10.91 8.44 -9.90
CA VAL A 8 -10.48 9.50 -10.83
C VAL A 8 -11.67 10.41 -11.17
N PHE A 9 -12.84 9.82 -11.40
CA PHE A 9 -14.06 10.57 -11.67
C PHE A 9 -14.42 11.49 -10.50
N MET A 10 -14.45 10.94 -9.29
CA MET A 10 -14.78 11.67 -8.06
C MET A 10 -13.78 12.80 -7.77
N GLN A 11 -12.49 12.58 -7.97
CA GLN A 11 -11.45 13.56 -7.62
C GLN A 11 -11.29 14.68 -8.65
N ARG A 12 -11.59 14.41 -9.94
CA ARG A 12 -11.20 15.30 -11.04
C ARG A 12 -12.30 15.64 -12.01
N LEU A 13 -13.19 14.70 -12.31
CA LEU A 13 -14.15 14.85 -13.40
C LEU A 13 -15.50 15.38 -12.91
N LEU A 14 -15.94 15.04 -11.69
CA LEU A 14 -17.19 15.54 -11.11
C LEU A 14 -17.37 17.06 -11.23
N PRO A 15 -16.38 17.91 -10.84
CA PRO A 15 -16.54 19.36 -10.92
C PRO A 15 -16.65 19.88 -12.35
N ILE A 16 -16.01 19.20 -13.31
CA ILE A 16 -15.95 19.64 -14.70
C ILE A 16 -17.20 19.16 -15.44
N ALA A 17 -17.55 17.89 -15.29
CA ALA A 17 -18.65 17.25 -15.98
C ALA A 17 -20.00 17.89 -15.64
N PHE A 18 -20.17 18.35 -14.40
CA PHE A 18 -21.46 18.84 -13.92
C PHE A 18 -21.56 20.36 -13.76
N ARG A 19 -20.54 21.13 -14.18
CA ARG A 19 -20.47 22.58 -13.97
C ARG A 19 -21.67 23.35 -14.50
N GLU A 20 -22.14 22.99 -15.69
CA GLU A 20 -23.28 23.65 -16.35
C GLU A 20 -24.58 22.87 -16.19
N MET A 21 -24.52 21.70 -15.54
CA MET A 21 -25.67 20.79 -15.40
C MET A 21 -26.37 20.90 -14.04
N LEU A 22 -25.65 21.36 -13.01
CA LEU A 22 -26.17 21.43 -11.64
C LEU A 22 -26.40 22.88 -11.20
N PRO A 23 -27.41 23.12 -10.33
CA PRO A 23 -27.53 24.40 -9.64
C PRO A 23 -26.24 24.76 -8.93
N LYS A 24 -25.90 26.06 -8.89
CA LYS A 24 -24.62 26.55 -8.38
C LYS A 24 -24.27 26.00 -6.99
N ASN A 25 -25.23 26.03 -6.06
CA ASN A 25 -25.04 25.53 -4.69
C ASN A 25 -24.74 24.02 -4.64
N VAL A 26 -25.34 23.24 -5.55
CA VAL A 26 -25.11 21.79 -5.64
C VAL A 26 -23.74 21.51 -6.25
N TRP A 27 -23.40 22.22 -7.34
CA TRP A 27 -22.10 22.10 -7.98
C TRP A 27 -20.95 22.49 -7.03
N GLU A 28 -21.11 23.54 -6.23
CA GLU A 28 -20.13 23.97 -5.23
C GLU A 28 -19.88 22.85 -4.20
N ALA A 29 -20.93 22.27 -3.62
CA ALA A 29 -20.78 21.18 -2.65
C ALA A 29 -20.12 19.94 -3.25
N VAL A 30 -20.50 19.56 -4.48
CA VAL A 30 -19.86 18.46 -5.23
C VAL A 30 -18.40 18.76 -5.54
N THR A 31 -18.07 20.02 -5.83
CA THR A 31 -16.70 20.44 -6.10
C THR A 31 -15.85 20.39 -4.85
N GLU A 32 -16.38 20.86 -3.71
CA GLU A 32 -15.67 20.81 -2.42
C GLU A 32 -15.31 19.38 -2.01
N ILE A 33 -16.26 18.43 -2.09
CA ILE A 33 -15.95 17.03 -1.77
C ILE A 33 -14.95 16.40 -2.77
N SER A 34 -15.02 16.78 -4.05
CA SER A 34 -14.05 16.34 -5.06
C SER A 34 -12.64 16.84 -4.72
N LEU A 35 -12.51 18.10 -4.31
CA LEU A 35 -11.25 18.73 -3.92
C LEU A 35 -10.70 18.15 -2.60
N PHE A 36 -11.58 17.81 -1.66
CA PHE A 36 -11.23 17.07 -0.45
C PHE A 36 -10.55 15.75 -0.80
N PHE A 37 -11.20 14.91 -1.61
CA PHE A 37 -10.63 13.61 -2.00
C PHE A 37 -9.36 13.77 -2.84
N LYS A 38 -9.30 14.77 -3.71
CA LYS A 38 -8.08 15.07 -4.47
C LYS A 38 -6.90 15.42 -3.56
N SER A 39 -7.12 16.21 -2.50
CA SER A 39 -6.08 16.59 -1.54
C SER A 39 -5.63 15.40 -0.69
N LEU A 40 -6.60 14.64 -0.17
CA LEU A 40 -6.36 13.43 0.63
C LEU A 40 -5.54 12.38 -0.15
N THR A 41 -5.75 12.30 -1.46
CA THR A 41 -5.14 11.29 -2.34
C THR A 41 -3.91 11.79 -3.08
N SER A 42 -3.34 12.91 -2.65
CA SER A 42 -2.08 13.43 -3.18
C SER A 42 -0.93 12.44 -2.93
N THR A 43 0.03 12.40 -3.86
CA THR A 43 1.27 11.61 -3.70
C THR A 43 2.16 12.16 -2.60
N VAL A 44 2.04 13.45 -2.33
CA VAL A 44 2.74 14.15 -1.25
C VAL A 44 1.68 14.82 -0.40
N ILE A 45 1.64 14.45 0.88
CA ILE A 45 0.74 15.03 1.87
C ILE A 45 1.56 15.76 2.94
N THR A 46 1.02 16.87 3.46
CA THR A 46 1.59 17.63 4.57
C THR A 46 0.64 17.60 5.77
N ILE A 47 1.16 17.77 6.98
CA ILE A 47 0.33 17.78 8.19
C ILE A 47 -0.63 18.98 8.15
N GLU A 48 -0.15 20.11 7.64
CA GLU A 48 -0.91 21.36 7.48
C GLU A 48 -2.11 21.15 6.55
N ASP A 49 -1.90 20.51 5.40
CA ASP A 49 -2.98 20.17 4.47
C ASP A 49 -3.99 19.21 5.10
N MET A 50 -3.54 18.21 5.85
CA MET A 50 -4.44 17.24 6.50
C MET A 50 -5.29 17.91 7.59
N LYS A 51 -4.71 18.77 8.43
CA LYS A 51 -5.45 19.56 9.43
C LYS A 51 -6.48 20.49 8.78
N ARG A 52 -6.12 21.08 7.64
CA ARG A 52 -7.04 21.94 6.88
C ARG A 52 -8.24 21.14 6.39
N ILE A 53 -8.02 20.01 5.71
CA ILE A 53 -9.14 19.20 5.19
C ILE A 53 -9.93 18.49 6.30
N GLU A 54 -9.31 18.21 7.46
CA GLU A 54 -9.99 17.70 8.67
C GLU A 54 -10.99 18.73 9.22
N ALA A 55 -10.65 20.02 9.21
CA ALA A 55 -11.57 21.08 9.59
C ALA A 55 -12.65 21.36 8.54
N GLU A 56 -12.34 21.17 7.25
CA GLU A 56 -13.27 21.42 6.13
C GLU A 56 -14.32 20.31 5.99
N ILE A 57 -13.95 19.03 6.17
CA ILE A 57 -14.83 17.90 5.81
C ILE A 57 -16.17 17.87 6.55
N PRO A 58 -16.31 18.22 7.85
CA PRO A 58 -17.62 18.25 8.49
C PRO A 58 -18.54 19.31 7.87
N ILE A 59 -17.98 20.45 7.43
CA ILE A 59 -18.74 21.51 6.76
C ILE A 59 -19.20 21.04 5.39
N ILE A 60 -18.32 20.37 4.63
CA ILE A 60 -18.65 19.80 3.31
C ILE A 60 -19.77 18.77 3.44
N LEU A 61 -19.68 17.83 4.40
CA LEU A 61 -20.72 16.83 4.63
C LEU A 61 -22.05 17.47 5.04
N CYS A 62 -22.03 18.50 5.88
CA CYS A 62 -23.22 19.26 6.23
C CYS A 62 -23.88 19.91 5.00
N LYS A 63 -23.10 20.52 4.10
CA LYS A 63 -23.63 21.07 2.84
C LYS A 63 -24.24 19.98 1.95
N LEU A 64 -23.58 18.84 1.81
CA LEU A 64 -24.11 17.73 1.02
C LEU A 64 -25.42 17.19 1.64
N LYS A 65 -25.51 17.11 2.97
CA LYS A 65 -26.70 16.64 3.69
C LYS A 65 -27.92 17.55 3.52
N THR A 66 -27.72 18.85 3.29
CA THR A 66 -28.84 19.77 2.99
C THR A 66 -29.32 19.66 1.54
N ILE A 67 -28.51 19.07 0.65
CA ILE A 67 -28.81 18.93 -0.78
C ILE A 67 -29.45 17.58 -1.10
N PHE A 68 -28.89 16.48 -0.57
CA PHE A 68 -29.37 15.14 -0.86
C PHE A 68 -30.47 14.71 0.10
N VAL A 69 -31.28 13.74 -0.32
CA VAL A 69 -32.37 13.18 0.49
C VAL A 69 -31.82 12.47 1.74
N PRO A 70 -32.55 12.48 2.88
CA PRO A 70 -32.09 11.83 4.11
C PRO A 70 -31.72 10.36 3.96
N GLY A 71 -32.37 9.62 3.05
CA GLY A 71 -32.07 8.22 2.78
C GLY A 71 -30.74 7.97 2.04
N PHE A 72 -30.08 9.02 1.56
CA PHE A 72 -28.74 8.94 0.98
C PHE A 72 -27.63 9.03 2.03
N PHE A 73 -27.92 9.55 3.23
CA PHE A 73 -26.93 9.73 4.29
C PHE A 73 -27.11 8.67 5.38
N ASP A 74 -26.35 7.59 5.27
CA ASP A 74 -26.13 6.62 6.32
C ASP A 74 -24.75 6.80 6.98
N SER A 75 -24.29 5.83 7.76
CA SER A 75 -22.99 5.89 8.44
C SER A 75 -21.79 6.01 7.48
N MET A 76 -21.92 5.54 6.24
CA MET A 76 -20.84 5.46 5.27
C MET A 76 -20.42 6.84 4.76
N GLU A 77 -21.38 7.74 4.54
CA GLU A 77 -21.14 9.13 4.10
C GLU A 77 -20.39 9.95 5.16
N HIS A 78 -20.34 9.47 6.41
CA HIS A 78 -19.63 10.11 7.51
C HIS A 78 -18.19 9.59 7.71
N LEU A 79 -17.80 8.46 7.09
CA LEU A 79 -16.43 7.95 7.15
C LEU A 79 -15.35 8.96 6.69
N PRO A 80 -15.59 9.83 5.69
CA PRO A 80 -14.60 10.81 5.25
C PRO A 80 -14.04 11.71 6.35
N ILE A 81 -14.74 11.90 7.48
CA ILE A 81 -14.24 12.72 8.58
C ILE A 81 -12.97 12.16 9.22
N HIS A 82 -12.78 10.83 9.18
CA HIS A 82 -11.64 10.17 9.82
C HIS A 82 -10.41 10.09 8.91
N LEU A 83 -10.61 10.18 7.60
CA LEU A 83 -9.55 9.97 6.62
C LEU A 83 -8.35 10.93 6.75
N PRO A 84 -8.54 12.23 7.04
CA PRO A 84 -7.41 13.14 7.25
C PRO A 84 -6.54 12.74 8.43
N TYR A 85 -7.17 12.37 9.55
CA TYR A 85 -6.46 11.88 10.74
C TYR A 85 -5.71 10.59 10.45
N GLU A 86 -6.35 9.63 9.78
CA GLU A 86 -5.68 8.41 9.34
C GLU A 86 -4.49 8.69 8.43
N ALA A 87 -4.60 9.65 7.50
CA ALA A 87 -3.51 10.03 6.61
C ALA A 87 -2.34 10.70 7.36
N MET A 88 -2.61 11.43 8.44
CA MET A 88 -1.56 11.99 9.30
C MET A 88 -0.76 10.92 10.03
N ILE A 89 -1.42 9.83 10.46
CA ILE A 89 -0.76 8.76 11.22
C ILE A 89 -0.09 7.75 10.30
N ALA A 90 -0.83 7.24 9.32
CA ALA A 90 -0.43 6.11 8.49
C ALA A 90 0.10 6.55 7.12
N GLY A 91 0.24 7.86 6.88
CA GLY A 91 0.77 8.41 5.64
C GLY A 91 -0.21 8.32 4.44
N PRO A 92 0.33 8.52 3.22
CA PRO A 92 -0.46 8.61 1.99
C PRO A 92 -1.41 7.43 1.79
N VAL A 93 -2.68 7.73 1.51
CA VAL A 93 -3.75 6.72 1.35
C VAL A 93 -3.51 5.76 0.16
N GLN A 94 -2.69 6.18 -0.81
CA GLN A 94 -2.40 5.43 -2.03
C GLN A 94 -1.82 4.04 -1.78
N TYR A 95 -1.03 3.87 -0.71
CA TYR A 95 -0.42 2.60 -0.34
C TYR A 95 -1.34 1.72 0.51
N ARG A 96 -2.43 2.28 1.03
CA ARG A 96 -3.35 1.62 1.97
C ARG A 96 -4.69 1.24 1.35
N TRP A 97 -5.00 1.77 0.17
CA TRP A 97 -6.18 1.36 -0.59
C TRP A 97 -6.08 -0.09 -1.05
N MET A 98 -7.22 -0.75 -1.27
CA MET A 98 -7.24 -2.14 -1.74
C MET A 98 -6.64 -2.31 -3.14
N TYR A 99 -6.66 -1.26 -3.95
CA TYR A 99 -6.34 -1.34 -5.37
C TYR A 99 -4.90 -1.76 -5.72
N PRO A 100 -3.83 -1.23 -5.10
CA PRO A 100 -2.47 -1.76 -5.30
C PRO A 100 -2.37 -3.24 -4.95
N PHE A 101 -3.00 -3.68 -3.86
CA PHE A 101 -2.99 -5.09 -3.45
C PHE A 101 -3.75 -5.97 -4.46
N GLU A 102 -4.93 -5.54 -4.92
CA GLU A 102 -5.68 -6.24 -5.95
C GLU A 102 -4.90 -6.35 -7.27
N ARG A 103 -4.22 -5.27 -7.69
CA ARG A 103 -3.36 -5.27 -8.88
C ARG A 103 -2.19 -6.23 -8.74
N PHE A 104 -1.53 -6.21 -7.59
CA PHE A 104 -0.42 -7.09 -7.28
C PHE A 104 -0.86 -8.56 -7.28
N LEU A 105 -1.95 -8.88 -6.58
CA LEU A 105 -2.53 -10.23 -6.58
C LEU A 105 -2.96 -10.67 -7.98
N HIS A 106 -3.48 -9.76 -8.80
CA HIS A 106 -3.81 -10.05 -10.19
C HIS A 106 -2.56 -10.41 -11.00
N GLN A 107 -1.42 -9.76 -10.75
CA GLN A 107 -0.16 -10.12 -11.41
C GLN A 107 0.32 -11.50 -10.96
N LEU A 108 0.36 -11.77 -9.66
CA LEU A 108 0.74 -13.09 -9.13
C LEU A 108 -0.15 -14.23 -9.67
N LYS A 109 -1.44 -13.97 -9.90
CA LYS A 109 -2.35 -14.93 -10.53
C LYS A 109 -1.95 -15.31 -11.95
N LYS A 110 -1.30 -14.42 -12.71
CA LYS A 110 -0.79 -14.73 -14.05
C LYS A 110 0.43 -15.64 -14.01
N ASP A 111 1.16 -15.62 -12.91
CA ASP A 111 2.39 -16.39 -12.71
C ASP A 111 2.12 -17.81 -12.17
N VAL A 112 0.85 -18.21 -12.07
CA VAL A 112 0.44 -19.56 -11.66
C VAL A 112 0.79 -20.58 -12.72
N LYS A 113 1.89 -21.32 -12.51
CA LYS A 113 2.36 -22.41 -13.39
C LYS A 113 1.74 -23.75 -13.03
N ASN A 114 1.39 -23.97 -11.76
CA ASN A 114 0.77 -25.21 -11.30
C ASN A 114 -0.66 -24.97 -10.79
N LYS A 115 -1.66 -25.29 -11.62
CA LYS A 115 -3.08 -25.14 -11.26
C LYS A 115 -3.59 -26.15 -10.23
N ALA A 116 -2.90 -27.27 -10.02
CA ALA A 116 -3.23 -28.22 -8.96
C ALA A 116 -2.80 -27.72 -7.56
N ARG A 117 -1.90 -26.73 -7.51
CA ARG A 117 -1.41 -26.09 -6.28
C ARG A 117 -1.30 -24.58 -6.47
N VAL A 118 -2.44 -23.92 -6.67
CA VAL A 118 -2.50 -22.47 -6.99
C VAL A 118 -1.82 -21.63 -5.92
N GLU A 119 -2.11 -21.85 -4.65
CA GLU A 119 -1.52 -21.10 -3.53
C GLU A 119 0.00 -21.29 -3.46
N GLY A 120 0.48 -22.53 -3.58
CA GLY A 120 1.92 -22.81 -3.63
C GLY A 120 2.61 -22.17 -4.83
N SER A 121 1.95 -22.14 -6.00
CA SER A 121 2.48 -21.49 -7.19
C SER A 121 2.54 -19.96 -7.04
N ILE A 122 1.55 -19.34 -6.39
CA ILE A 122 1.55 -17.90 -6.08
C ILE A 122 2.64 -17.58 -5.06
N CYS A 123 2.76 -18.38 -4.00
CA CYS A 123 3.79 -18.22 -2.99
C CYS A 123 5.19 -18.27 -3.62
N ASN A 124 5.43 -19.26 -4.48
CA ASN A 124 6.71 -19.37 -5.19
C ASN A 124 6.97 -18.19 -6.14
N ALA A 125 5.94 -17.73 -6.86
CA ALA A 125 6.05 -16.55 -7.73
C ALA A 125 6.38 -15.26 -6.97
N TYR A 126 5.98 -15.17 -5.69
CA TYR A 126 6.35 -14.07 -4.81
C TYR A 126 7.74 -14.22 -4.19
N LEU A 127 8.06 -15.40 -3.67
CA LEU A 127 9.28 -15.64 -2.91
C LEU A 127 10.54 -15.58 -3.78
N VAL A 128 10.53 -16.16 -4.98
CA VAL A 128 11.74 -16.22 -5.83
C VAL A 128 12.30 -14.81 -6.15
N PRO A 129 11.50 -13.84 -6.66
CA PRO A 129 12.01 -12.48 -6.88
C PRO A 129 12.40 -11.77 -5.58
N HIS A 130 11.69 -12.02 -4.48
CA HIS A 130 11.96 -11.38 -3.20
C HIS A 130 13.28 -11.86 -2.58
N SER A 131 13.54 -13.18 -2.61
CA SER A 131 14.82 -13.77 -2.22
C SER A 131 15.96 -13.24 -3.10
N TYR A 132 15.75 -13.18 -4.42
CA TYR A 132 16.74 -12.62 -5.34
C TYR A 132 17.11 -11.17 -4.99
N ILE A 133 16.13 -10.30 -4.73
CA ILE A 133 16.41 -8.91 -4.31
C ILE A 133 17.16 -8.89 -2.99
N LEU A 134 16.74 -9.70 -2.01
CA LEU A 134 17.37 -9.76 -0.69
C LEU A 134 18.86 -10.13 -0.77
N VAL A 135 19.22 -11.13 -1.58
CA VAL A 135 20.61 -11.59 -1.71
C VAL A 135 21.48 -10.64 -2.54
N ASN A 136 20.87 -9.79 -3.37
CA ASN A 136 21.59 -8.81 -4.21
C ASN A 136 21.63 -7.40 -3.59
N GLU A 137 20.92 -7.13 -2.50
CA GLU A 137 20.92 -5.84 -1.81
C GLU A 137 22.28 -5.58 -1.13
N GLU A 138 22.88 -4.40 -1.37
CA GLU A 138 24.21 -4.05 -0.86
C GLU A 138 24.28 -4.11 0.67
N LYS A 139 23.21 -3.68 1.35
CA LYS A 139 23.08 -3.71 2.81
C LYS A 139 23.08 -5.13 3.39
N MET A 140 22.72 -6.13 2.57
CA MET A 140 22.64 -7.52 2.98
C MET A 140 23.97 -8.27 2.83
N GLN A 141 24.91 -7.76 2.02
CA GLN A 141 26.21 -8.39 1.73
C GLN A 141 27.06 -8.73 2.96
N PRO A 142 27.12 -7.91 4.04
CA PRO A 142 27.85 -8.29 5.25
C PRO A 142 27.23 -9.51 5.95
N TYR A 143 25.90 -9.66 5.89
CA TYR A 143 25.19 -10.75 6.54
C TYR A 143 25.24 -12.02 5.70
N LEU A 144 25.19 -11.89 4.36
CA LEU A 144 25.39 -13.01 3.44
C LEU A 144 26.77 -13.65 3.64
N ARG A 145 27.83 -12.84 3.62
CA ARG A 145 29.19 -13.34 3.88
C ARG A 145 29.30 -14.06 5.22
N LYS A 146 28.73 -13.47 6.28
CA LYS A 146 28.72 -14.09 7.61
C LYS A 146 27.99 -15.43 7.63
N TYR A 147 26.92 -15.57 6.85
CA TYR A 147 26.18 -16.82 6.73
C TYR A 147 26.97 -17.86 5.93
N GLU A 148 27.51 -17.49 4.77
CA GLU A 148 28.35 -18.36 3.94
C GLU A 148 29.59 -18.87 4.70
N GLU A 149 30.25 -17.99 5.45
CA GLU A 149 31.37 -18.35 6.34
C GLU A 149 30.92 -19.40 7.37
N SER A 150 29.76 -19.19 8.01
CA SER A 150 29.24 -20.18 8.97
C SER A 150 28.95 -21.53 8.35
N LEU A 151 28.46 -21.57 7.10
CA LEU A 151 28.21 -22.81 6.36
C LEU A 151 29.52 -23.53 6.02
N LYS A 152 30.55 -22.79 5.60
CA LYS A 152 31.89 -23.33 5.31
C LYS A 152 32.60 -23.84 6.57
N ASP A 153 32.39 -23.21 7.72
CA ASP A 153 32.93 -23.69 8.99
C ASP A 153 32.27 -25.02 9.42
N LEU A 154 30.98 -25.18 9.14
CA LEU A 154 30.20 -26.40 9.41
C LEU A 154 30.52 -27.54 8.43
N ASN A 155 30.75 -27.21 7.16
CA ASN A 155 31.11 -28.16 6.11
C ASN A 155 32.17 -27.55 5.17
N PRO A 156 33.48 -27.75 5.45
CA PRO A 156 34.56 -27.16 4.66
C PRO A 156 34.61 -27.62 3.19
N ASP A 157 34.05 -28.80 2.91
CA ASP A 157 34.03 -29.42 1.57
C ASP A 157 32.73 -29.12 0.80
N ILE A 158 31.90 -28.18 1.27
CA ILE A 158 30.66 -27.79 0.58
C ILE A 158 30.99 -27.29 -0.83
N SER A 159 30.27 -27.80 -1.84
CA SER A 159 30.43 -27.34 -3.21
C SER A 159 29.85 -25.93 -3.38
N GLU A 160 30.31 -25.19 -4.39
CA GLU A 160 29.74 -23.86 -4.68
C GLU A 160 28.24 -23.94 -5.03
N ASP A 161 27.82 -25.00 -5.71
CA ASP A 161 26.42 -25.22 -6.07
C ASP A 161 25.55 -25.51 -4.83
N ASP A 162 26.04 -26.34 -3.91
CA ASP A 162 25.33 -26.66 -2.66
C ASP A 162 25.28 -25.44 -1.72
N LEU A 163 26.35 -24.65 -1.69
CA LEU A 163 26.40 -23.40 -0.94
C LEU A 163 25.35 -22.40 -1.46
N ALA A 164 25.26 -22.24 -2.78
CA ALA A 164 24.29 -21.34 -3.40
C ALA A 164 22.84 -21.80 -3.12
N ALA A 165 22.56 -23.10 -3.21
CA ALA A 165 21.25 -23.66 -2.89
C ALA A 165 20.87 -23.43 -1.42
N GLU A 166 21.81 -23.64 -0.50
CA GLU A 166 21.59 -23.41 0.93
C GLU A 166 21.33 -21.92 1.24
N VAL A 167 22.04 -21.01 0.58
CA VAL A 167 21.79 -19.56 0.69
C VAL A 167 20.40 -19.20 0.18
N ASP A 168 20.00 -19.68 -1.00
CA ASP A 168 18.69 -19.39 -1.58
C ASP A 168 17.52 -19.91 -0.72
N GLU A 169 17.68 -21.08 -0.10
CA GLU A 169 16.63 -21.70 0.71
C GLU A 169 16.57 -21.13 2.15
N ASN A 170 17.72 -20.94 2.80
CA ASN A 170 17.78 -20.80 4.25
C ASN A 170 18.27 -19.44 4.76
N PHE A 171 18.86 -18.59 3.89
CA PHE A 171 19.39 -17.28 4.31
C PHE A 171 18.34 -16.38 4.95
N ALA A 172 17.13 -16.31 4.39
CA ALA A 172 16.06 -15.46 4.92
C ALA A 172 15.68 -15.85 6.37
N THR A 173 15.58 -17.15 6.63
CA THR A 173 15.26 -17.69 7.95
C THR A 173 16.41 -17.46 8.93
N TRP A 174 17.65 -17.70 8.50
CA TRP A 174 18.85 -17.43 9.30
C TRP A 174 18.94 -15.95 9.67
N PHE A 175 18.78 -15.05 8.70
CA PHE A 175 18.87 -13.61 8.91
C PHE A 175 17.79 -13.11 9.86
N GLN A 176 16.55 -13.63 9.77
CA GLN A 176 15.48 -13.28 10.70
C GLN A 176 15.85 -13.64 12.15
N ASN A 177 16.42 -14.83 12.37
CA ASN A 177 16.86 -15.27 13.69
C ASN A 177 18.03 -14.43 14.19
N TYR A 178 19.01 -14.17 13.33
CA TYR A 178 20.15 -13.30 13.62
C TYR A 178 19.71 -11.90 14.05
N ALA A 179 18.79 -11.28 13.29
CA ALA A 179 18.29 -9.93 13.56
C ALA A 179 17.53 -9.85 14.89
N ARG A 180 16.74 -10.88 15.23
CA ARG A 180 16.03 -10.98 16.52
C ARG A 180 16.99 -11.10 17.70
N GLN A 181 18.04 -11.90 17.56
CA GLN A 181 19.02 -12.13 18.63
C GLN A 181 19.96 -10.93 18.85
N ASN A 182 20.25 -10.17 17.80
CA ASN A 182 21.21 -9.06 17.83
C ASN A 182 20.53 -7.68 17.91
N GLU A 183 19.24 -7.63 18.25
CA GLU A 183 18.43 -6.40 18.38
C GLU A 183 18.68 -5.39 17.25
N ILE A 184 18.76 -5.86 16.01
CA ILE A 184 18.91 -4.96 14.87
C ILE A 184 17.68 -4.06 14.87
N LYS A 185 17.86 -2.79 15.29
CA LYS A 185 16.76 -1.85 15.46
C LYS A 185 16.03 -1.74 14.14
N ASN A 186 14.79 -2.22 14.14
CA ASN A 186 13.91 -2.03 13.01
C ASN A 186 13.40 -0.58 13.07
N ASN A 187 14.22 0.35 12.56
CA ASN A 187 13.87 1.76 12.44
C ASN A 187 12.82 2.00 11.33
N ILE A 188 12.34 0.94 10.70
CA ILE A 188 11.26 0.99 9.72
C ILE A 188 9.97 1.18 10.50
N LEU A 189 9.44 2.39 10.46
CA LEU A 189 8.06 2.67 10.80
C LEU A 189 7.20 1.72 9.98
N ARG A 190 6.46 0.83 10.65
CA ARG A 190 5.36 0.11 10.01
C ARG A 190 4.35 1.19 9.61
N PHE A 191 4.22 1.42 8.30
CA PHE A 191 3.12 2.19 7.74
C PHE A 191 1.80 1.45 7.95
#